data_AF-A0A1J4WWP6-F1
#
_entry.id   AF-A0A1J4WWP6-F1
#
_cell.length_a   1.000
_cell.length_b   1.000
_cell.length_c   1.000
_cell.angle_alpha   90.00
_cell.angle_beta   90.00
_cell.angle_gamma   90.00
#
_symmetry.space_group_name_H-M   'P 1'
#
loop_
_entity.id
_entity.type
_entity.pdbx_description
1 polymer ?
#
loop_
_entity_poly.entity_id
_entity_poly.type
_entity_poly.pdbx_seq_one_letter_code
_entity_poly.pdbx_strand_id
1 'polypeptide(L)'
;MPEKHDFSKIEDRKKFKNLPKEEQDVVVGEAQEEASLINEIVGKKGSREDYKIITKLAEEEIISKKEIEILKEKYNQRLDGILNSQLTVENIETFADNALTQTTNLVDDILSQYQKYKNKIEPTASDNAEQENQALVFFELPDIPNILQSIIEVKEKIDNLKTYIGVDIAKNNNVVITPPDNNKKINDGNRQGIEQKRMFPRLLTLLYIIEHDFDILPTPTDTPITRGIVTPDMVRQTTYVRVEILDLDRAVYLCDEEGNVSYVFDTAKISEQNITLNELDLYTKEDKNSLISSYPGIGIRIRQTNVWRNNITAALKEPISEASLLKNVRQISEFRREKGEYLPFEDFQREVRNLYSQEGNVATWYRQEQKNHSNWPSHPDKIKIYKDKGWKGWPELVGKENRLKKVNFEDFQREVISLYSGEGDVQKWYHLERENHSNWPSDPYKKYKDKGWEGFPELVGKENQLKKGYLNFEDFQREVKNLYFVGRMDAYEWYKKEYKNHPKWPSHPDDTYKDNGWEGFPELVGKENRLKKRKIST
;
A
#
# COMPACT_ATOMS: atom_id res chain seq x y z
N MET A 1 -35.38 17.64 44.38
CA MET A 1 -34.25 16.99 45.07
C MET A 1 -34.56 15.51 45.01
N PRO A 2 -33.60 14.65 44.60
CA PRO A 2 -33.91 13.30 44.16
C PRO A 2 -34.72 12.51 45.19
N GLU A 3 -35.83 11.91 44.75
CA GLU A 3 -36.83 11.19 45.57
C GLU A 3 -36.25 10.14 46.54
N LYS A 4 -35.00 9.68 46.33
CA LYS A 4 -34.35 8.64 47.15
C LYS A 4 -34.00 9.08 48.58
N HIS A 5 -33.94 10.39 48.86
CA HIS A 5 -33.67 10.91 50.20
C HIS A 5 -34.62 12.04 50.56
N ASP A 6 -35.57 11.78 51.44
CA ASP A 6 -36.44 12.81 51.99
C ASP A 6 -35.69 13.55 53.11
N PHE A 7 -34.93 14.57 52.74
CA PHE A 7 -34.18 15.39 53.69
C PHE A 7 -35.08 16.23 54.62
N SER A 8 -36.41 16.16 54.52
CA SER A 8 -37.28 16.64 55.61
C SER A 8 -37.30 15.67 56.81
N LYS A 9 -37.00 14.38 56.56
CA LYS A 9 -36.88 13.31 57.57
C LYS A 9 -35.47 13.21 58.12
N ILE A 10 -35.38 13.11 59.44
CA ILE A 10 -34.11 13.00 60.18
C ILE A 10 -33.36 11.70 59.82
N GLU A 11 -34.08 10.63 59.49
CA GLU A 11 -33.51 9.34 59.12
C GLU A 11 -32.74 9.39 57.80
N ASP A 12 -33.29 10.06 56.78
CA ASP A 12 -32.62 10.16 55.48
C ASP A 12 -31.43 11.13 55.53
N ARG A 13 -31.48 12.18 56.37
CA ARG A 13 -30.29 13.01 56.69
C ARG A 13 -29.16 12.20 57.31
N LYS A 14 -29.50 11.22 58.17
CA LYS A 14 -28.50 10.34 58.80
C LYS A 14 -27.96 9.31 57.80
N LYS A 15 -28.81 8.74 56.95
CA LYS A 15 -28.38 7.83 55.88
C LYS A 15 -27.42 8.51 54.92
N PHE A 16 -27.75 9.71 54.43
CA PHE A 16 -26.88 10.49 53.55
C PHE A 16 -25.52 10.79 54.18
N LYS A 17 -25.48 11.23 55.45
CA LYS A 17 -24.22 11.49 56.17
C LYS A 17 -23.33 10.27 56.35
N ASN A 18 -23.90 9.08 56.27
CA ASN A 18 -23.18 7.81 56.41
C ASN A 18 -22.74 7.22 55.06
N LEU A 19 -23.08 7.84 53.93
CA LEU A 19 -22.61 7.41 52.61
C LEU A 19 -21.11 7.71 52.42
N PRO A 20 -20.38 6.93 51.62
CA PRO A 20 -19.05 7.30 51.14
C PRO A 20 -19.06 8.68 50.47
N LYS A 21 -17.96 9.41 50.56
CA LYS A 21 -17.89 10.80 50.09
C LYS A 21 -18.18 10.95 48.59
N GLU A 22 -17.72 9.99 47.78
CA GLU A 22 -18.01 9.92 46.34
C GLU A 22 -19.52 9.80 46.06
N GLU A 23 -20.25 9.01 46.85
CA GLU A 23 -21.71 8.88 46.73
C GLU A 23 -22.45 10.11 47.23
N GLN A 24 -21.95 10.80 48.26
CA GLN A 24 -22.50 12.08 48.72
C GLN A 24 -22.35 13.16 47.64
N ASP A 25 -21.20 13.21 46.98
CA ASP A 25 -20.91 14.20 45.94
C ASP A 25 -21.80 13.97 44.70
N VAL A 26 -22.09 12.72 44.33
CA VAL A 26 -23.06 12.39 43.26
C VAL A 26 -24.47 12.88 43.60
N VAL A 27 -24.96 12.62 44.82
CA VAL A 27 -26.31 13.04 45.25
C VAL A 27 -26.42 14.58 45.31
N VAL A 28 -25.35 15.27 45.73
CA VAL A 28 -25.30 16.74 45.73
C VAL A 28 -25.25 17.30 44.31
N GLY A 29 -24.49 16.67 43.41
CA GLY A 29 -24.43 17.03 42.00
C GLY A 29 -25.79 16.92 41.30
N GLU A 30 -26.47 15.77 41.45
CA GLU A 30 -27.83 15.54 40.92
C GLU A 30 -28.82 16.62 41.44
N ALA A 31 -28.74 16.96 42.74
CA ALA A 31 -29.60 17.99 43.33
C ALA A 31 -29.29 19.42 42.84
N GLN A 32 -28.03 19.72 42.51
CA GLN A 32 -27.62 21.02 41.97
C GLN A 32 -28.05 21.19 40.51
N GLU A 33 -27.95 20.14 39.71
CA GLU A 33 -28.39 20.14 38.30
C GLU A 33 -29.91 20.31 38.21
N GLU A 34 -30.66 19.55 39.03
CA GLU A 34 -32.12 19.67 39.14
C GLU A 34 -32.54 21.09 39.57
N ALA A 35 -31.83 21.68 40.55
CA ALA A 35 -32.10 23.04 41.01
C ALA A 35 -31.77 24.11 39.95
N SER A 36 -30.76 23.87 39.09
CA SER A 36 -30.40 24.76 38.00
C SER A 36 -31.49 24.79 36.92
N LEU A 37 -31.97 23.61 36.49
CA LEU A 37 -33.07 23.45 35.53
C LEU A 37 -34.37 24.10 36.02
N ILE A 38 -34.74 23.88 37.29
CA ILE A 38 -35.94 24.48 37.88
C ILE A 38 -35.84 26.03 37.87
N ASN A 39 -34.66 26.59 38.16
CA ASN A 39 -34.45 28.03 38.16
C ASN A 39 -34.50 28.64 36.74
N GLU A 40 -34.01 27.92 35.74
CA GLU A 40 -34.04 28.33 34.34
C GLU A 40 -35.47 28.38 33.78
N ILE A 41 -36.33 27.43 34.19
CA ILE A 41 -37.71 27.31 33.69
C ILE A 41 -38.69 28.29 34.37
N VAL A 42 -38.54 28.57 35.67
CA VAL A 42 -39.58 29.28 36.46
C VAL A 42 -39.29 30.76 36.67
N GLY A 43 -38.01 31.15 36.73
CA GLY A 43 -37.63 32.44 37.33
C GLY A 43 -38.10 32.60 38.79
N LYS A 44 -37.70 33.68 39.46
CA LYS A 44 -37.82 33.83 40.93
C LYS A 44 -39.24 33.91 41.54
N LYS A 45 -40.35 33.70 40.79
CA LYS A 45 -41.73 33.99 41.23
C LYS A 45 -42.81 32.92 40.95
N GLY A 46 -42.45 31.65 40.76
CA GLY A 46 -43.45 30.56 40.60
C GLY A 46 -44.24 30.21 41.87
N SER A 47 -45.43 29.62 41.72
CA SER A 47 -46.24 29.13 42.85
C SER A 47 -45.77 27.74 43.31
N ARG A 48 -46.12 27.33 44.54
CA ARG A 48 -45.71 26.03 45.12
C ARG A 48 -46.18 24.82 44.30
N GLU A 49 -47.30 24.94 43.59
CA GLU A 49 -47.81 23.86 42.74
C GLU A 49 -47.06 23.81 41.39
N ASP A 50 -46.66 24.96 40.85
CA ASP A 50 -45.78 25.05 39.66
C ASP A 50 -44.43 24.38 39.94
N TYR A 51 -43.85 24.62 41.13
CA TYR A 51 -42.61 23.97 41.54
C TYR A 51 -42.74 22.44 41.61
N LYS A 52 -43.83 21.87 42.13
CA LYS A 52 -44.00 20.40 42.18
C LYS A 52 -44.10 19.77 40.79
N ILE A 53 -44.87 20.39 39.90
CA ILE A 53 -45.05 19.91 38.52
C ILE A 53 -43.69 19.95 37.80
N ILE A 54 -42.95 21.04 37.96
CA ILE A 54 -41.66 21.25 37.27
C ILE A 54 -40.54 20.40 37.88
N THR A 55 -40.53 20.16 39.19
CA THR A 55 -39.65 19.18 39.84
C THR A 55 -39.86 17.79 39.24
N LYS A 56 -41.11 17.36 39.09
CA LYS A 56 -41.42 16.06 38.47
C LYS A 56 -40.96 16.00 37.00
N LEU A 57 -41.15 17.08 36.23
CA LEU A 57 -40.67 17.17 34.85
C LEU A 57 -39.14 17.14 34.77
N ALA A 58 -38.44 17.83 35.68
CA ALA A 58 -36.98 17.83 35.75
C ALA A 58 -36.43 16.45 36.14
N GLU A 59 -37.08 15.75 37.08
CA GLU A 59 -36.75 14.37 37.44
C GLU A 59 -36.95 13.41 36.25
N GLU A 60 -38.05 13.53 35.52
CA GLU A 60 -38.31 12.77 34.29
C GLU A 60 -37.23 13.05 33.21
N GLU A 61 -36.78 14.31 33.07
CA GLU A 61 -35.71 14.68 32.14
C GLU A 61 -34.35 14.12 32.56
N ILE A 62 -34.00 14.17 33.85
CA ILE A 62 -32.76 13.60 34.40
C ILE A 62 -32.72 12.08 34.21
N ILE A 63 -33.83 11.39 34.50
CA ILE A 63 -33.96 9.95 34.26
C ILE A 63 -33.75 9.64 32.79
N SER A 64 -34.38 10.40 31.89
CA SER A 64 -34.22 10.22 30.44
C SER A 64 -32.78 10.42 29.98
N LYS A 65 -32.05 11.44 30.50
CA LYS A 65 -30.63 11.66 30.17
C LYS A 65 -29.75 10.49 30.62
N LYS A 66 -29.99 9.96 31.82
CA LYS A 66 -29.27 8.81 32.36
C LYS A 66 -29.53 7.53 31.57
N GLU A 67 -30.77 7.30 31.14
CA GLU A 67 -31.13 6.18 30.27
C GLU A 67 -30.43 6.26 28.90
N ILE A 68 -30.31 7.47 28.33
CA ILE A 68 -29.58 7.70 27.08
C ILE A 68 -28.10 7.36 27.24
N GLU A 69 -27.44 7.84 28.30
CA GLU A 69 -26.02 7.53 28.56
C GLU A 69 -25.76 6.02 28.73
N ILE A 70 -26.65 5.30 29.42
CA ILE A 70 -26.55 3.83 29.54
C ILE A 70 -26.65 3.15 28.17
N LEU A 71 -27.53 3.65 27.29
CA LEU A 71 -27.66 3.12 25.93
C LEU A 71 -26.44 3.44 25.08
N LYS A 72 -25.88 4.66 25.16
CA LYS A 72 -24.64 5.04 24.47
C LYS A 72 -23.50 4.09 24.81
N GLU A 73 -23.25 3.87 26.10
CA GLU A 73 -22.19 2.98 26.56
C GLU A 73 -22.41 1.53 26.06
N LYS A 74 -23.65 1.04 26.17
CA LYS A 74 -24.02 -0.29 25.67
C LYS A 74 -23.76 -0.45 24.16
N TYR A 75 -24.10 0.55 23.36
CA TYR A 75 -23.90 0.50 21.92
C TYR A 75 -22.42 0.58 21.54
N ASN A 76 -21.65 1.44 22.21
CA ASN A 76 -20.20 1.51 22.04
C ASN A 76 -19.52 0.18 22.41
N GLN A 77 -19.88 -0.44 23.54
CA GLN A 77 -19.35 -1.76 23.93
C GLN A 77 -19.69 -2.86 22.92
N ARG A 78 -20.92 -2.86 22.37
CA ARG A 78 -21.33 -3.81 21.34
C ARG A 78 -20.55 -3.61 20.05
N LEU A 79 -20.38 -2.36 19.61
CA LEU A 79 -19.56 -2.01 18.46
C LEU A 79 -18.11 -2.44 18.66
N ASP A 80 -17.54 -2.15 19.83
CA ASP A 80 -16.18 -2.57 20.20
C ASP A 80 -16.02 -4.08 20.18
N GLY A 81 -17.03 -4.84 20.60
CA GLY A 81 -17.04 -6.31 20.51
C GLY A 81 -16.94 -6.80 19.05
N ILE A 82 -17.68 -6.17 18.13
CA ILE A 82 -17.62 -6.47 16.70
C ILE A 82 -16.23 -6.14 16.15
N LEU A 83 -15.76 -4.92 16.41
CA LEU A 83 -14.50 -4.39 15.90
C LEU A 83 -13.26 -5.08 16.49
N ASN A 84 -13.36 -5.73 17.65
CA ASN A 84 -12.27 -6.49 18.27
C ASN A 84 -12.28 -7.98 17.92
N SER A 85 -13.28 -8.45 17.18
CA SER A 85 -13.37 -9.86 16.79
C SER A 85 -12.14 -10.28 15.97
N GLN A 86 -11.60 -11.45 16.30
CA GLN A 86 -10.39 -11.96 15.67
C GLN A 86 -10.75 -12.94 14.57
N LEU A 87 -10.19 -12.75 13.38
CA LEU A 87 -10.26 -13.76 12.34
C LEU A 87 -9.44 -14.98 12.75
N THR A 88 -10.07 -16.15 12.65
CA THR A 88 -9.46 -17.46 12.87
C THR A 88 -9.80 -18.40 11.72
N VAL A 89 -9.17 -19.57 11.69
CA VAL A 89 -9.49 -20.59 10.68
C VAL A 89 -10.94 -21.06 10.81
N GLU A 90 -11.51 -21.03 12.01
CA GLU A 90 -12.88 -21.47 12.30
C GLU A 90 -13.94 -20.50 11.81
N ASN A 91 -13.61 -19.20 11.65
CA ASN A 91 -14.58 -18.18 11.32
C ASN A 91 -14.34 -17.45 9.99
N ILE A 92 -13.16 -17.57 9.35
CA ILE A 92 -12.79 -16.84 8.12
C ILE A 92 -13.91 -16.79 7.06
N GLU A 93 -14.63 -17.89 6.83
CA GLU A 93 -15.68 -17.95 5.80
C GLU A 93 -16.90 -17.08 6.11
N THR A 94 -17.18 -16.86 7.40
CA THR A 94 -18.34 -16.10 7.91
C THR A 94 -17.93 -14.82 8.65
N PHE A 95 -16.62 -14.55 8.77
CA PHE A 95 -16.08 -13.53 9.65
C PHE A 95 -16.62 -12.13 9.31
N ALA A 96 -16.51 -11.73 8.04
CA ALA A 96 -17.03 -10.45 7.58
C ALA A 96 -18.57 -10.42 7.54
N ASP A 97 -19.23 -11.50 7.12
CA ASP A 97 -20.70 -11.59 7.07
C ASP A 97 -21.33 -11.47 8.48
N ASN A 98 -20.71 -12.10 9.47
CA ASN A 98 -21.11 -12.00 10.87
C ASN A 98 -20.93 -10.59 11.40
N ALA A 99 -19.84 -9.90 11.03
CA ALA A 99 -19.59 -8.52 11.44
C ALA A 99 -20.59 -7.55 10.78
N LEU A 100 -20.89 -7.73 9.49
CA LEU A 100 -21.93 -6.96 8.78
C LEU A 100 -23.28 -7.15 9.47
N THR A 101 -23.70 -8.40 9.68
CA THR A 101 -24.98 -8.73 10.30
C THR A 101 -25.08 -8.11 11.70
N GLN A 102 -24.02 -8.22 12.52
CA GLN A 102 -24.02 -7.65 13.86
C GLN A 102 -24.07 -6.11 13.86
N THR A 103 -23.41 -5.48 12.88
CA THR A 103 -23.39 -4.02 12.72
C THR A 103 -24.74 -3.50 12.20
N THR A 104 -25.35 -4.17 11.22
CA THR A 104 -26.71 -3.85 10.75
C THR A 104 -27.73 -3.98 11.89
N ASN A 105 -27.70 -5.09 12.64
CA ASN A 105 -28.57 -5.29 13.79
C ASN A 105 -28.32 -4.24 14.90
N LEU A 106 -27.11 -3.69 15.00
CA LEU A 106 -26.81 -2.61 15.94
C LEU A 106 -27.47 -1.31 15.49
N VAL A 107 -27.36 -0.96 14.19
CA VAL A 107 -28.02 0.21 13.61
C VAL A 107 -29.54 0.12 13.74
N ASP A 108 -30.14 -1.04 13.47
CA ASP A 108 -31.59 -1.26 13.62
C ASP A 108 -32.04 -1.03 15.08
N ASP A 109 -31.28 -1.55 16.05
CA ASP A 109 -31.57 -1.36 17.46
C ASP A 109 -31.44 0.11 17.90
N ILE A 110 -30.44 0.82 17.38
CA ILE A 110 -30.21 2.25 17.62
C ILE A 110 -31.37 3.06 17.06
N LEU A 111 -31.74 2.83 15.80
CA LEU A 111 -32.83 3.52 15.13
C LEU A 111 -34.15 3.29 15.87
N SER A 112 -34.42 2.04 16.29
CA SER A 112 -35.61 1.70 17.08
C SER A 112 -35.68 2.46 18.40
N GLN A 113 -34.56 2.59 19.13
CA GLN A 113 -34.55 3.37 20.37
C GLN A 113 -34.65 4.88 20.11
N TYR A 114 -33.96 5.40 19.11
CA TYR A 114 -34.04 6.80 18.72
C TYR A 114 -35.48 7.20 18.35
N GLN A 115 -36.18 6.38 17.55
CA GLN A 115 -37.58 6.61 17.20
C GLN A 115 -38.51 6.61 18.41
N LYS A 116 -38.27 5.74 19.41
CA LYS A 116 -39.04 5.77 20.67
C LYS A 116 -38.85 7.09 21.43
N TYR A 117 -37.64 7.64 21.45
CA TYR A 117 -37.37 8.94 22.06
C TYR A 117 -37.96 10.09 21.23
N LYS A 118 -37.74 10.10 19.92
CA LYS A 118 -38.26 11.13 19.02
C LYS A 118 -39.79 11.20 19.09
N ASN A 119 -40.49 10.06 19.05
CA ASN A 119 -41.95 10.00 19.16
C ASN A 119 -42.50 10.44 20.53
N LYS A 120 -41.69 10.43 21.61
CA LYS A 120 -42.08 11.03 22.90
C LYS A 120 -42.06 12.57 22.85
N ILE A 121 -41.26 13.16 21.96
CA ILE A 121 -40.96 14.60 21.94
C ILE A 121 -41.68 15.28 20.76
N GLU A 122 -41.56 14.75 19.54
CA GLU A 122 -42.18 15.29 18.32
C GLU A 122 -42.54 14.18 17.30
N PRO A 123 -43.81 14.06 16.88
CA PRO A 123 -44.22 13.14 15.82
C PRO A 123 -44.08 13.80 14.44
N THR A 124 -42.98 13.55 13.73
CA THR A 124 -42.83 13.99 12.32
C THR A 124 -42.24 12.89 11.43
N ALA A 125 -42.72 12.83 10.18
CA ALA A 125 -42.24 11.92 9.15
C ALA A 125 -40.98 12.50 8.48
N SER A 126 -39.86 11.78 8.58
CA SER A 126 -38.57 12.11 7.94
C SER A 126 -38.07 10.90 7.15
N ASP A 127 -37.19 11.12 6.17
CA ASP A 127 -36.57 10.07 5.36
C ASP A 127 -35.74 9.08 6.22
N ASN A 128 -35.77 7.79 5.88
CA ASN A 128 -35.15 6.74 6.69
C ASN A 128 -33.63 6.92 6.83
N ALA A 129 -32.94 7.30 5.74
CA ALA A 129 -31.49 7.50 5.76
C ALA A 129 -31.06 8.70 6.62
N GLU A 130 -31.87 9.76 6.62
CA GLU A 130 -31.62 10.94 7.46
C GLU A 130 -31.87 10.62 8.94
N GLN A 131 -32.88 9.79 9.25
CA GLN A 131 -33.12 9.32 10.60
C GLN A 131 -32.00 8.43 11.14
N GLU A 132 -31.41 7.57 10.32
CA GLU A 132 -30.26 6.75 10.71
C GLU A 132 -29.08 7.64 11.12
N ASN A 133 -28.73 8.63 10.29
CA ASN A 133 -27.65 9.56 10.60
C ASN A 133 -27.93 10.37 11.89
N GLN A 134 -29.17 10.82 12.08
CA GLN A 134 -29.58 11.52 13.30
C GLN A 134 -29.46 10.61 14.54
N ALA A 135 -29.86 9.34 14.42
CA ALA A 135 -29.78 8.38 15.52
C ALA A 135 -28.33 8.09 15.92
N LEU A 136 -27.43 7.91 14.95
CA LEU A 136 -26.01 7.69 15.21
C LEU A 136 -25.34 8.88 15.91
N VAL A 137 -25.64 10.10 15.45
CA VAL A 137 -25.15 11.34 16.08
C VAL A 137 -25.70 11.49 17.50
N PHE A 138 -27.00 11.18 17.70
CA PHE A 138 -27.65 11.28 19.01
C PHE A 138 -27.01 10.36 20.06
N PHE A 139 -26.60 9.15 19.68
CA PHE A 139 -25.90 8.22 20.57
C PHE A 139 -24.37 8.37 20.54
N GLU A 140 -23.84 9.41 19.90
CA GLU A 140 -22.40 9.72 19.84
C GLU A 140 -21.54 8.54 19.36
N LEU A 141 -22.04 7.80 18.37
CA LEU A 141 -21.31 6.65 17.83
C LEU A 141 -20.27 7.05 16.78
N PRO A 142 -19.19 6.26 16.64
CA PRO A 142 -18.24 6.39 15.53
C PRO A 142 -18.94 6.30 14.16
N ASP A 143 -18.22 6.68 13.11
CA ASP A 143 -18.72 6.66 11.72
C ASP A 143 -19.04 5.23 11.25
N ILE A 144 -20.27 4.79 11.53
CA ILE A 144 -20.78 3.46 11.18
C ILE A 144 -20.77 3.24 9.66
N PRO A 145 -21.15 4.19 8.79
CA PRO A 145 -21.00 4.03 7.33
C PRO A 145 -19.58 3.65 6.91
N ASN A 146 -18.55 4.33 7.43
CA ASN A 146 -17.15 4.00 7.14
C ASN A 146 -16.75 2.63 7.70
N ILE A 147 -17.25 2.25 8.88
CA ILE A 147 -17.04 0.92 9.46
C ILE A 147 -17.65 -0.16 8.59
N LEU A 148 -18.90 0.00 8.15
CA LEU A 148 -19.58 -0.94 7.25
C LEU A 148 -18.78 -1.10 5.94
N GLN A 149 -18.31 0.00 5.36
CA GLN A 149 -17.48 -0.05 4.15
C GLN A 149 -16.18 -0.84 4.37
N SER A 150 -15.51 -0.65 5.51
CA SER A 150 -14.31 -1.42 5.88
C SER A 150 -14.60 -2.93 5.99
N ILE A 151 -15.72 -3.29 6.61
CA ILE A 151 -16.14 -4.70 6.71
C ILE A 151 -16.45 -5.27 5.32
N ILE A 152 -17.09 -4.51 4.43
CA ILE A 152 -17.35 -4.91 3.03
C ILE A 152 -16.02 -5.14 2.29
N GLU A 153 -15.03 -4.27 2.44
CA GLU A 153 -13.71 -4.46 1.83
C GLU A 153 -13.03 -5.76 2.31
N VAL A 154 -13.11 -6.08 3.61
CA VAL A 154 -12.61 -7.35 4.15
C VAL A 154 -13.37 -8.53 3.55
N LYS A 155 -14.69 -8.43 3.41
CA LYS A 155 -15.52 -9.46 2.77
C LYS A 155 -15.10 -9.70 1.33
N GLU A 156 -14.95 -8.64 0.53
CA GLU A 156 -14.57 -8.73 -0.88
C GLU A 156 -13.22 -9.43 -1.04
N LYS A 157 -12.24 -9.13 -0.19
CA LYS A 157 -10.94 -9.84 -0.20
C LYS A 157 -11.11 -11.33 0.04
N ILE A 158 -11.88 -11.71 1.06
CA ILE A 158 -12.12 -13.12 1.39
C ILE A 158 -12.84 -13.83 0.23
N ASP A 159 -13.83 -13.20 -0.38
CA ASP A 159 -14.60 -13.78 -1.47
C ASP A 159 -13.77 -13.90 -2.76
N ASN A 160 -12.92 -12.91 -3.06
CA ASN A 160 -11.95 -12.99 -4.15
C ASN A 160 -10.99 -14.18 -3.97
N LEU A 161 -10.48 -14.40 -2.76
CA LEU A 161 -9.62 -15.54 -2.44
C LEU A 161 -10.36 -16.87 -2.56
N LYS A 162 -11.63 -16.96 -2.15
CA LYS A 162 -12.47 -18.15 -2.38
C LYS A 162 -12.60 -18.45 -3.87
N THR A 163 -12.84 -17.42 -4.69
CA THR A 163 -12.89 -17.56 -6.16
C THR A 163 -11.57 -18.04 -6.73
N TYR A 164 -10.45 -17.43 -6.31
CA TYR A 164 -9.10 -17.84 -6.73
C TYR A 164 -8.82 -19.31 -6.42
N ILE A 165 -9.13 -19.77 -5.21
CA ILE A 165 -8.99 -21.18 -4.81
C ILE A 165 -9.86 -22.11 -5.68
N GLY A 166 -11.04 -21.64 -6.09
CA GLY A 166 -11.98 -22.41 -6.92
C GLY A 166 -11.55 -22.57 -8.38
N VAL A 167 -10.77 -21.63 -8.93
CA VAL A 167 -10.45 -21.55 -10.36
C VAL A 167 -8.98 -21.89 -10.69
N ASP A 168 -8.01 -21.49 -9.84
CA ASP A 168 -6.60 -21.36 -10.25
C ASP A 168 -5.60 -22.30 -9.54
N ILE A 169 -6.05 -23.40 -8.95
CA ILE A 169 -5.11 -24.35 -8.31
C ILE A 169 -4.69 -25.44 -9.30
N ALA A 170 -3.40 -25.42 -9.67
CA ALA A 170 -2.77 -26.50 -10.43
C ALA A 170 -2.94 -27.83 -9.67
N LYS A 171 -3.65 -28.78 -10.31
CA LYS A 171 -3.79 -30.13 -9.78
C LYS A 171 -2.58 -30.95 -10.21
N ASN A 172 -1.79 -31.41 -9.26
CA ASN A 172 -0.82 -32.47 -9.53
C ASN A 172 -1.54 -33.81 -9.40
N ASN A 173 -2.12 -34.28 -10.51
CA ASN A 173 -2.97 -35.47 -10.54
C ASN A 173 -2.25 -36.79 -10.20
N ASN A 174 -0.92 -36.76 -10.02
CA ASN A 174 -0.11 -37.97 -9.89
C ASN A 174 0.64 -38.07 -8.55
N VAL A 175 0.54 -37.07 -7.66
CA VAL A 175 1.32 -37.05 -6.42
C VAL A 175 0.41 -36.92 -5.20
N VAL A 176 0.57 -37.85 -4.26
CA VAL A 176 0.02 -37.71 -2.90
C VAL A 176 0.98 -36.85 -2.08
N ILE A 177 0.65 -35.58 -1.87
CA ILE A 177 1.45 -34.73 -1.00
C ILE A 177 1.25 -35.17 0.45
N THR A 178 2.34 -35.40 1.16
CA THR A 178 2.40 -35.93 2.53
C THR A 178 1.60 -37.23 2.67
N PRO A 179 2.11 -38.37 2.16
CA PRO A 179 1.43 -39.67 2.22
C PRO A 179 1.19 -40.13 3.67
N PRO A 180 0.24 -41.07 3.87
CA PRO A 180 0.01 -41.64 5.20
C PRO A 180 1.25 -42.39 5.70
N ASP A 181 1.46 -42.38 7.02
CA ASP A 181 2.54 -43.14 7.65
C ASP A 181 2.29 -44.66 7.46
N ASN A 182 3.32 -45.44 7.16
CA ASN A 182 3.23 -46.86 6.75
C ASN A 182 2.54 -47.81 7.76
N ASN A 183 2.24 -47.36 8.99
CA ASN A 183 1.84 -48.20 10.11
C ASN A 183 0.35 -48.18 10.49
N LYS A 184 -0.55 -47.57 9.68
CA LYS A 184 -1.98 -47.61 9.98
C LYS A 184 -2.72 -48.63 9.12
N LYS A 185 -2.77 -49.88 9.60
CA LYS A 185 -3.81 -50.83 9.17
C LYS A 185 -5.18 -50.22 9.51
N ILE A 186 -6.03 -50.05 8.51
CA ILE A 186 -7.46 -49.76 8.75
C ILE A 186 -8.02 -51.03 9.40
N ASN A 187 -8.34 -50.95 10.69
CA ASN A 187 -9.02 -52.04 11.39
C ASN A 187 -10.48 -52.03 10.91
N ASP A 188 -10.86 -53.01 10.08
CA ASP A 188 -12.27 -53.29 9.80
C ASP A 188 -12.94 -53.77 11.10
N GLY A 189 -13.68 -52.87 11.76
CA GLY A 189 -14.24 -53.17 13.07
C GLY A 189 -15.35 -52.22 13.51
N ASN A 190 -16.57 -52.77 13.49
CA ASN A 190 -17.88 -52.25 13.92
C ASN A 190 -18.53 -51.16 13.05
N ARG A 191 -19.80 -51.44 12.70
CA ARG A 191 -20.80 -50.67 11.96
C ARG A 191 -21.15 -49.29 12.58
N GLN A 192 -20.19 -48.57 13.13
CA GLN A 192 -20.30 -47.13 13.38
C GLN A 192 -19.66 -46.44 12.19
N GLY A 193 -20.47 -45.72 11.41
CA GLY A 193 -19.99 -45.00 10.23
C GLY A 193 -18.78 -44.14 10.56
N ILE A 194 -17.86 -44.00 9.60
CA ILE A 194 -16.72 -43.09 9.71
C ILE A 194 -17.31 -41.69 9.96
N GLU A 195 -17.12 -41.15 11.16
CA GLU A 195 -17.54 -39.79 11.48
C GLU A 195 -16.82 -38.83 10.53
N GLN A 196 -17.58 -38.08 9.73
CA GLN A 196 -17.01 -37.10 8.82
C GLN A 196 -16.34 -36.00 9.64
N LYS A 197 -15.02 -35.91 9.53
CA LYS A 197 -14.24 -34.90 10.23
C LYS A 197 -14.61 -33.50 9.73
N ARG A 198 -14.54 -32.53 10.64
CA ARG A 198 -14.74 -31.13 10.30
C ARG A 198 -13.65 -30.65 9.34
N MET A 199 -14.03 -29.74 8.44
CA MET A 199 -13.10 -29.03 7.57
C MET A 199 -12.82 -27.64 8.15
N PHE A 200 -11.55 -27.29 8.17
CA PHE A 200 -11.05 -25.97 8.56
C PHE A 200 -10.40 -25.35 7.33
N PRO A 201 -10.88 -24.21 6.82
CA PRO A 201 -10.37 -23.54 5.61
C PRO A 201 -8.98 -22.92 5.82
N ARG A 202 -7.96 -23.75 6.09
CA ARG A 202 -6.58 -23.35 6.37
C ARG A 202 -5.92 -22.77 5.12
N LEU A 203 -6.23 -23.30 3.94
CA LEU A 203 -5.74 -22.71 2.69
C LEU A 203 -6.22 -21.27 2.53
N LEU A 204 -7.53 -21.04 2.65
CA LEU A 204 -8.12 -19.70 2.57
C LEU A 204 -7.53 -18.76 3.63
N THR A 205 -7.39 -19.24 4.87
CA THR A 205 -6.81 -18.45 5.96
C THR A 205 -5.34 -18.11 5.67
N LEU A 206 -4.55 -19.05 5.15
CA LEU A 206 -3.15 -18.79 4.78
C LEU A 206 -3.05 -17.74 3.67
N LEU A 207 -3.84 -17.88 2.60
CA LEU A 207 -3.81 -16.89 1.51
C LEU A 207 -4.24 -15.51 2.00
N TYR A 208 -5.23 -15.45 2.88
CA TYR A 208 -5.61 -14.20 3.54
C TYR A 208 -4.46 -13.61 4.36
N ILE A 209 -3.76 -14.41 5.18
CA ILE A 209 -2.59 -13.95 5.93
C ILE A 209 -1.52 -13.40 4.98
N ILE A 210 -1.20 -14.11 3.90
CA ILE A 210 -0.18 -13.71 2.92
C ILE A 210 -0.56 -12.36 2.27
N GLU A 211 -1.82 -12.20 1.84
CA GLU A 211 -2.30 -10.95 1.24
C GLU A 211 -2.39 -9.81 2.26
N HIS A 212 -2.93 -10.08 3.44
CA HIS A 212 -3.33 -9.05 4.40
C HIS A 212 -2.22 -8.67 5.40
N ASP A 213 -1.45 -9.64 5.88
CA ASP A 213 -0.42 -9.42 6.89
C ASP A 213 0.96 -9.19 6.27
N PHE A 214 1.19 -9.67 5.04
CA PHE A 214 2.47 -9.53 4.33
C PHE A 214 2.39 -8.71 3.04
N ASP A 215 1.20 -8.28 2.61
CA ASP A 215 0.97 -7.53 1.37
C ASP A 215 1.51 -8.24 0.12
N ILE A 216 1.45 -9.57 0.13
CA ILE A 216 1.83 -10.42 -1.01
C ILE A 216 0.53 -10.90 -1.66
N LEU A 217 0.22 -10.37 -2.84
CA LEU A 217 -0.96 -10.81 -3.58
C LEU A 217 -0.77 -12.27 -4.03
N PRO A 218 -1.69 -13.19 -3.72
CA PRO A 218 -1.56 -14.56 -4.19
C PRO A 218 -1.67 -14.64 -5.71
N THR A 219 -0.58 -15.06 -6.36
CA THR A 219 -0.52 -15.28 -7.81
C THR A 219 0.12 -16.64 -8.10
N PRO A 220 -0.14 -17.25 -9.27
CA PRO A 220 0.53 -18.50 -9.64
C PRO A 220 2.05 -18.39 -9.76
N THR A 221 2.60 -17.18 -9.94
CA THR A 221 4.03 -16.93 -10.07
C THR A 221 4.72 -16.72 -8.72
N ASP A 222 4.11 -15.93 -7.83
CA ASP A 222 4.75 -15.52 -6.57
C ASP A 222 4.35 -16.42 -5.41
N THR A 223 3.15 -17.00 -5.49
CA THR A 223 2.63 -17.99 -4.55
C THR A 223 2.15 -19.27 -5.23
N PRO A 224 3.03 -20.08 -5.86
CA PRO A 224 2.62 -21.32 -6.48
C PRO A 224 1.89 -22.25 -5.50
N ILE A 225 0.73 -22.75 -5.90
CA ILE A 225 -0.09 -23.68 -5.12
C ILE A 225 -0.13 -25.03 -5.84
N THR A 226 0.41 -26.07 -5.20
CA THR A 226 0.34 -27.44 -5.69
C THR A 226 -0.61 -28.25 -4.80
N ARG A 227 -1.68 -28.77 -5.40
CA ARG A 227 -2.62 -29.68 -4.71
C ARG A 227 -2.32 -31.12 -5.11
N GLY A 228 -2.12 -31.99 -4.11
CA GLY A 228 -1.97 -33.44 -4.34
C GLY A 228 -3.29 -34.15 -4.56
N ILE A 229 -3.25 -35.48 -4.65
CA ILE A 229 -4.41 -36.39 -4.75
C ILE A 229 -4.69 -37.17 -3.45
N VAL A 230 -5.94 -37.65 -3.30
CA VAL A 230 -6.34 -38.62 -2.26
C VAL A 230 -6.43 -39.99 -2.94
N THR A 231 -5.89 -41.03 -2.30
CA THR A 231 -6.05 -42.42 -2.73
C THR A 231 -7.04 -43.15 -1.81
N PRO A 232 -7.71 -44.24 -2.27
CA PRO A 232 -8.76 -44.92 -1.50
C PRO A 232 -8.32 -45.52 -0.15
N ASP A 233 -7.01 -45.80 0.02
CA ASP A 233 -6.40 -46.32 1.23
C ASP A 233 -6.14 -45.24 2.31
N MET A 234 -6.35 -43.97 1.97
CA MET A 234 -6.16 -42.87 2.90
C MET A 234 -7.38 -42.68 3.81
N VAL A 235 -7.13 -42.56 5.12
CA VAL A 235 -8.17 -42.27 6.13
C VAL A 235 -8.76 -40.86 5.95
N ARG A 236 -7.96 -39.93 5.42
CA ARG A 236 -8.38 -38.54 5.18
C ARG A 236 -9.10 -38.40 3.83
N GLN A 237 -10.10 -37.53 3.78
CA GLN A 237 -10.93 -37.28 2.58
C GLN A 237 -10.43 -36.11 1.74
N THR A 238 -9.40 -35.38 2.21
CA THR A 238 -8.78 -34.26 1.50
C THR A 238 -7.26 -34.35 1.48
N THR A 239 -6.61 -33.60 0.59
CA THR A 239 -5.18 -33.69 0.33
C THR A 239 -4.40 -32.63 1.11
N TYR A 240 -3.09 -32.85 1.25
CA TYR A 240 -2.23 -31.73 1.56
C TYR A 240 -2.05 -30.88 0.31
N VAL A 241 -1.96 -29.57 0.56
CA VAL A 241 -1.59 -28.55 -0.41
C VAL A 241 -0.23 -28.02 0.00
N ARG A 242 0.66 -27.83 -0.99
CA ARG A 242 1.90 -27.08 -0.85
C ARG A 242 1.67 -25.67 -1.39
N VAL A 243 1.99 -24.67 -0.57
CA VAL A 243 2.01 -23.26 -0.97
C VAL A 243 3.44 -22.76 -0.84
N GLU A 244 4.04 -22.35 -1.94
CA GLU A 244 5.34 -21.70 -1.96
C GLU A 244 5.14 -20.19 -1.81
N ILE A 245 5.95 -19.52 -0.99
CA ILE A 245 5.88 -18.07 -0.77
C ILE A 245 7.28 -17.53 -1.03
N LEU A 246 7.54 -17.20 -2.29
CA LEU A 246 8.90 -16.92 -2.78
C LEU A 246 9.52 -15.70 -2.07
N ASP A 247 8.73 -14.65 -1.86
CA ASP A 247 9.16 -13.41 -1.18
C ASP A 247 9.61 -13.61 0.27
N LEU A 248 9.20 -14.72 0.91
CA LEU A 248 9.54 -15.04 2.29
C LEU A 248 10.51 -16.21 2.43
N ASP A 249 10.92 -16.84 1.33
CA ASP A 249 11.68 -18.10 1.34
C ASP A 249 11.00 -19.17 2.22
N ARG A 250 9.68 -19.33 2.03
CA ARG A 250 8.86 -20.28 2.80
C ARG A 250 8.10 -21.25 1.90
N ALA A 251 8.00 -22.50 2.34
CA ALA A 251 7.07 -23.48 1.81
C ALA A 251 6.13 -23.97 2.93
N VAL A 252 4.82 -23.85 2.71
CA VAL A 252 3.79 -24.24 3.67
C VAL A 252 3.05 -25.47 3.17
N TYR A 253 2.99 -26.49 4.02
CA TYR A 253 2.18 -27.70 3.79
C TYR A 253 1.01 -27.70 4.75
N LEU A 254 -0.21 -27.78 4.22
CA LEU A 254 -1.43 -27.80 5.04
C LEU A 254 -2.47 -28.73 4.44
N CYS A 255 -3.39 -29.18 5.28
CA CYS A 255 -4.54 -29.99 4.90
C CYS A 255 -5.72 -29.41 5.65
N ASP A 256 -6.89 -29.25 5.04
CA ASP A 256 -8.04 -28.59 5.67
C ASP A 256 -8.81 -29.50 6.65
N GLU A 257 -8.63 -30.82 6.58
CA GLU A 257 -9.32 -31.77 7.46
C GLU A 257 -8.83 -31.65 8.93
N GLU A 258 -9.77 -31.72 9.88
CA GLU A 258 -9.51 -31.74 11.32
C GLU A 258 -8.51 -32.83 11.76
N GLY A 259 -7.72 -32.51 12.79
CA GLY A 259 -6.68 -33.39 13.33
C GLY A 259 -5.38 -33.45 12.49
N ASN A 260 -5.35 -32.84 11.31
CA ASN A 260 -4.11 -32.63 10.56
C ASN A 260 -3.33 -31.41 11.07
N VAL A 261 -2.05 -31.36 10.71
CA VAL A 261 -1.13 -30.28 11.10
C VAL A 261 -0.63 -29.54 9.88
N SER A 262 -0.17 -28.32 10.10
CA SER A 262 0.54 -27.55 9.10
C SER A 262 2.05 -27.66 9.34
N TYR A 263 2.83 -27.60 8.26
CA TYR A 263 4.28 -27.44 8.33
C TYR A 263 4.69 -26.17 7.59
N VAL A 264 5.64 -25.45 8.14
CA VAL A 264 6.31 -24.32 7.46
C VAL A 264 7.78 -24.66 7.38
N PHE A 265 8.35 -24.64 6.18
CA PHE A 265 9.77 -24.91 5.94
C PHE A 265 10.46 -23.67 5.37
N ASP A 266 11.73 -23.50 5.71
CA ASP A 266 12.63 -22.52 5.11
C ASP A 266 13.24 -23.15 3.82
N THR A 267 12.93 -22.55 2.67
CA THR A 267 13.28 -23.14 1.36
C THR A 267 14.78 -23.12 1.08
N ALA A 268 15.50 -22.13 1.60
CA ALA A 268 16.94 -22.06 1.50
C ALA A 268 17.59 -23.21 2.28
N LYS A 269 17.16 -23.44 3.53
CA LYS A 269 17.69 -24.54 4.36
C LYS A 269 17.33 -25.92 3.83
N ILE A 270 16.15 -26.08 3.22
CA ILE A 270 15.80 -27.32 2.52
C ILE A 270 16.78 -27.59 1.38
N SER A 271 17.11 -26.57 0.60
CA SER A 271 18.06 -26.66 -0.51
C SER A 271 19.49 -26.96 -0.04
N GLU A 272 19.91 -26.44 1.11
CA GLU A 272 21.21 -26.77 1.74
C GLU A 272 21.36 -28.26 2.09
N GLN A 273 20.24 -28.94 2.36
CA GLN A 273 20.22 -30.39 2.58
C GLN A 273 20.15 -31.21 1.29
N ASN A 274 20.26 -30.56 0.12
CA ASN A 274 20.07 -31.16 -1.21
C ASN A 274 18.71 -31.85 -1.36
N ILE A 275 17.67 -31.33 -0.69
CA ILE A 275 16.30 -31.83 -0.80
C ILE A 275 15.52 -30.84 -1.67
N THR A 276 14.79 -31.34 -2.66
CA THR A 276 13.84 -30.55 -3.43
C THR A 276 12.46 -30.55 -2.79
N LEU A 277 11.63 -29.53 -3.06
CA LEU A 277 10.25 -29.53 -2.57
C LEU A 277 9.41 -30.70 -3.13
N ASN A 278 9.71 -31.16 -4.34
CA ASN A 278 9.04 -32.31 -4.93
C ASN A 278 9.40 -33.62 -4.21
N GLU A 279 10.63 -33.76 -3.69
CA GLU A 279 10.99 -34.88 -2.81
C GLU A 279 10.32 -34.74 -1.45
N LEU A 280 10.27 -33.53 -0.88
CA LEU A 280 9.60 -33.25 0.38
C LEU A 280 8.08 -33.48 0.33
N ASP A 281 7.46 -33.40 -0.85
CA ASP A 281 6.06 -33.76 -1.07
C ASP A 281 5.80 -35.24 -0.76
N LEU A 282 6.78 -36.12 -0.99
CA LEU A 282 6.67 -37.56 -0.78
C LEU A 282 6.94 -37.98 0.68
N TYR A 283 7.38 -37.05 1.52
CA TYR A 283 7.68 -37.34 2.93
C TYR A 283 6.40 -37.49 3.73
N THR A 284 6.32 -38.55 4.53
CA THR A 284 5.24 -38.76 5.50
C THR A 284 5.29 -37.69 6.61
N LYS A 285 4.32 -37.71 7.55
CA LYS A 285 4.38 -36.80 8.70
C LYS A 285 5.55 -37.16 9.60
N GLU A 286 5.83 -38.45 9.77
CA GLU A 286 6.98 -38.94 10.54
C GLU A 286 8.31 -38.50 9.92
N ASP A 287 8.45 -38.57 8.60
CA ASP A 287 9.67 -38.12 7.90
C ASP A 287 9.88 -36.60 8.08
N LYS A 288 8.82 -35.80 7.92
CA LYS A 288 8.88 -34.34 8.13
C LYS A 288 9.26 -33.98 9.56
N ASN A 289 8.70 -34.67 10.56
CA ASN A 289 9.05 -34.47 11.96
C ASN A 289 10.51 -34.85 12.24
N SER A 290 10.99 -35.92 11.62
CA SER A 290 12.38 -36.37 11.75
C SER A 290 13.34 -35.37 11.11
N LEU A 291 12.98 -34.80 9.95
CA LEU A 291 13.75 -33.75 9.28
C LEU A 291 13.85 -32.49 10.17
N ILE A 292 12.71 -32.03 10.71
CA ILE A 292 12.66 -30.87 11.61
C ILE A 292 13.51 -31.10 12.87
N SER A 293 13.45 -32.31 13.44
CA SER A 293 14.22 -32.66 14.64
C SER A 293 15.72 -32.74 14.37
N SER A 294 16.11 -33.18 13.17
CA SER A 294 17.51 -33.35 12.78
C SER A 294 18.19 -32.03 12.41
N TYR A 295 17.43 -31.07 11.89
CA TYR A 295 17.96 -29.80 11.41
C TYR A 295 17.18 -28.62 12.02
N PRO A 296 17.63 -28.11 13.18
CA PRO A 296 16.95 -27.01 13.86
C PRO A 296 16.72 -25.78 12.97
N GLY A 297 15.46 -25.35 12.93
CA GLY A 297 15.02 -24.20 12.15
C GLY A 297 14.91 -24.44 10.64
N ILE A 298 15.02 -25.68 10.14
CA ILE A 298 14.67 -26.04 8.76
C ILE A 298 13.16 -25.93 8.51
N GLY A 299 12.37 -26.15 9.56
CA GLY A 299 10.92 -26.08 9.53
C GLY A 299 10.30 -26.22 10.90
N ILE A 300 8.97 -26.08 10.96
CA ILE A 300 8.20 -26.17 12.19
C ILE A 300 6.84 -26.81 11.95
N ARG A 301 6.37 -27.56 12.95
CA ARG A 301 5.07 -28.24 12.95
C ARG A 301 4.06 -27.44 13.76
N ILE A 302 2.94 -27.08 13.15
CA ILE A 302 1.89 -26.25 13.77
C ILE A 302 0.58 -27.04 13.83
N ARG A 303 0.02 -27.19 15.05
CA ARG A 303 -1.27 -27.86 15.27
C ARG A 303 -2.42 -26.87 15.09
N GLN A 304 -3.57 -27.36 14.61
CA GLN A 304 -4.79 -26.57 14.61
C GLN A 304 -5.25 -26.29 16.03
N THR A 305 -5.22 -25.02 16.40
CA THR A 305 -5.73 -24.46 17.66
C THR A 305 -6.25 -23.05 17.33
N ASN A 306 -6.92 -22.40 18.28
CA ASN A 306 -7.36 -21.01 18.12
C ASN A 306 -6.20 -20.01 17.88
N VAL A 307 -4.95 -20.38 18.19
CA VAL A 307 -3.74 -19.57 17.93
C VAL A 307 -3.03 -19.95 16.63
N TRP A 308 -3.62 -20.81 15.79
CA TRP A 308 -3.00 -21.28 14.54
C TRP A 308 -2.60 -20.13 13.61
N ARG A 309 -3.46 -19.12 13.44
CA ARG A 309 -3.18 -17.93 12.61
C ARG A 309 -1.90 -17.23 13.10
N ASN A 310 -1.81 -16.96 14.39
CA ASN A 310 -0.64 -16.30 14.99
C ASN A 310 0.64 -17.13 14.81
N ASN A 311 0.56 -18.44 15.01
CA ASN A 311 1.70 -19.33 14.84
C ASN A 311 2.20 -19.39 13.39
N ILE A 312 1.28 -19.41 12.42
CA ILE A 312 1.61 -19.34 10.99
C ILE A 312 2.24 -17.98 10.67
N THR A 313 1.62 -16.88 11.06
CA THR A 313 2.16 -15.53 10.84
C THR A 313 3.57 -15.38 11.44
N ALA A 314 3.81 -15.90 12.66
CA ALA A 314 5.12 -15.87 13.28
C ALA A 314 6.15 -16.72 12.51
N ALA A 315 5.79 -17.94 12.08
CA ALA A 315 6.67 -18.82 11.31
C ALA A 315 7.01 -18.26 9.91
N LEU A 316 6.13 -17.43 9.35
CA LEU A 316 6.37 -16.72 8.09
C LEU A 316 7.23 -15.46 8.29
N LYS A 317 7.05 -14.72 9.38
CA LYS A 317 7.72 -13.43 9.64
C LYS A 317 9.12 -13.56 10.24
N GLU A 318 9.33 -14.55 11.09
CA GLU A 318 10.54 -14.70 11.90
C GLU A 318 11.42 -15.86 11.43
N PRO A 319 12.71 -15.91 11.82
CA PRO A 319 13.49 -17.12 11.72
C PRO A 319 12.78 -18.28 12.43
N ILE A 320 12.65 -19.42 11.73
CA ILE A 320 11.87 -20.55 12.22
C ILE A 320 12.47 -21.11 13.51
N SER A 321 11.75 -20.98 14.62
CA SER A 321 12.13 -21.52 15.93
C SER A 321 10.88 -21.76 16.79
N GLU A 322 10.96 -22.59 17.83
CA GLU A 322 9.82 -22.72 18.77
C GLU A 322 9.57 -21.42 19.54
N ALA A 323 10.62 -20.65 19.81
CA ALA A 323 10.50 -19.37 20.49
C ALA A 323 9.67 -18.34 19.70
N SER A 324 9.68 -18.40 18.36
CA SER A 324 8.83 -17.52 17.55
C SER A 324 7.34 -17.80 17.73
N LEU A 325 6.95 -19.03 18.07
CA LEU A 325 5.55 -19.40 18.34
C LEU A 325 5.05 -18.92 19.71
N LEU A 326 5.95 -18.67 20.66
CA LEU A 326 5.59 -18.26 22.03
C LEU A 326 5.36 -16.76 22.17
N LYS A 327 5.63 -15.97 21.12
CA LYS A 327 5.36 -14.54 21.13
C LYS A 327 3.85 -14.32 21.04
N ASN A 328 3.24 -13.98 22.17
CA ASN A 328 1.87 -13.48 22.24
C ASN A 328 1.77 -12.11 21.54
N VAL A 329 1.82 -12.10 20.22
CA VAL A 329 1.47 -10.92 19.44
C VAL A 329 -0.04 -10.81 19.50
N ARG A 330 -0.54 -9.76 20.14
CA ARG A 330 -1.96 -9.42 20.12
C ARG A 330 -2.36 -9.16 18.67
N GLN A 331 -3.15 -10.06 18.08
CA GLN A 331 -3.69 -9.85 16.76
C GLN A 331 -4.63 -8.64 16.81
N ILE A 332 -4.39 -7.69 15.91
CA ILE A 332 -5.27 -6.54 15.72
C ILE A 332 -6.38 -7.03 14.79
N SER A 333 -7.64 -6.82 15.19
CA SER A 333 -8.77 -7.19 14.36
C SER A 333 -8.69 -6.49 13.00
N GLU A 334 -9.13 -7.19 11.98
CA GLU A 334 -9.24 -6.74 10.60
C GLU A 334 -10.11 -5.48 10.47
N PHE A 335 -11.05 -5.26 11.40
CA PHE A 335 -11.95 -4.09 11.41
C PHE A 335 -11.40 -2.91 12.23
N ARG A 336 -10.54 -3.19 13.23
CA ARG A 336 -9.75 -2.16 13.94
C ARG A 336 -8.45 -1.81 13.27
N ARG A 337 -8.12 -2.47 12.15
CA ARG A 337 -7.45 -1.74 11.10
C ARG A 337 -8.41 -0.66 10.60
N GLU A 338 -8.50 0.43 11.38
CA GLU A 338 -8.28 1.74 10.78
C GLU A 338 -7.14 1.51 9.77
N LYS A 339 -7.25 2.03 8.54
CA LYS A 339 -6.04 2.32 7.76
C LYS A 339 -5.15 3.09 8.73
N GLY A 340 -4.29 2.40 9.49
CA GLY A 340 -3.97 2.86 10.84
C GLY A 340 -3.32 4.19 10.65
N GLU A 341 -4.01 5.28 11.04
CA GLU A 341 -3.91 6.59 10.36
C GLU A 341 -2.49 6.78 9.92
N TYR A 342 -2.22 6.42 8.66
CA TYR A 342 -0.85 6.43 8.19
C TYR A 342 -0.46 7.87 8.36
N LEU A 343 0.60 8.08 9.14
CA LEU A 343 0.99 9.43 9.52
C LEU A 343 0.89 10.32 8.29
N PRO A 344 0.37 11.55 8.40
CA PRO A 344 0.44 12.52 7.32
C PRO A 344 1.84 12.45 6.70
N PHE A 345 1.94 12.48 5.37
CA PHE A 345 3.18 12.11 4.68
C PHE A 345 4.40 12.88 5.22
N GLU A 346 4.21 14.13 5.63
CA GLU A 346 5.21 14.96 6.27
C GLU A 346 5.68 14.42 7.63
N ASP A 347 4.76 13.93 8.46
CA ASP A 347 5.03 13.34 9.77
C ASP A 347 5.72 11.98 9.62
N PHE A 348 5.20 11.14 8.73
CA PHE A 348 5.83 9.86 8.34
C PHE A 348 7.26 10.07 7.87
N GLN A 349 7.47 10.99 6.93
CA GLN A 349 8.77 11.28 6.36
C GLN A 349 9.73 11.85 7.42
N ARG A 350 9.24 12.69 8.33
CA ARG A 350 10.03 13.22 9.44
C ARG A 350 10.50 12.13 10.39
N GLU A 351 9.61 11.23 10.81
CA GLU A 351 9.97 10.12 11.69
C GLU A 351 10.98 9.17 11.04
N VAL A 352 10.74 8.80 9.77
CA VAL A 352 11.66 7.96 9.01
C VAL A 352 13.05 8.59 8.92
N ARG A 353 13.12 9.90 8.65
CA ARG A 353 14.40 10.64 8.60
C ARG A 353 15.12 10.69 9.94
N ASN A 354 14.38 10.83 11.04
CA ASN A 354 14.96 10.89 12.38
C ASN A 354 15.59 9.55 12.80
N LEU A 355 15.03 8.43 12.34
CA LEU A 355 15.49 7.09 12.73
C LEU A 355 16.55 6.50 11.78
N TYR A 356 16.60 6.95 10.54
CA TYR A 356 17.55 6.42 9.56
C TYR A 356 18.98 6.91 9.82
N SER A 357 19.91 5.99 10.05
CA SER A 357 21.33 6.25 10.38
C SER A 357 22.19 6.75 9.21
N GLN A 358 21.58 7.09 8.07
CA GLN A 358 22.24 7.54 6.83
C GLN A 358 23.12 6.50 6.11
N GLU A 359 23.17 5.26 6.59
CA GLU A 359 23.94 4.16 6.00
C GLU A 359 23.04 3.06 5.39
N GLY A 360 23.53 2.39 4.35
CA GLY A 360 22.84 1.25 3.73
C GLY A 360 21.70 1.60 2.76
N ASN A 361 21.02 0.57 2.24
CA ASN A 361 19.86 0.72 1.35
C ASN A 361 18.61 1.09 2.16
N VAL A 362 17.96 2.19 1.78
CA VAL A 362 16.80 2.74 2.50
C VAL A 362 15.63 1.76 2.55
N ALA A 363 15.32 1.07 1.46
CA ALA A 363 14.20 0.13 1.40
C ALA A 363 14.45 -1.10 2.29
N THR A 364 15.67 -1.62 2.29
CA THR A 364 16.05 -2.77 3.12
C THR A 364 15.99 -2.43 4.61
N TRP A 365 16.54 -1.28 5.01
CA TRP A 365 16.46 -0.80 6.39
C TRP A 365 15.01 -0.55 6.80
N TYR A 366 14.24 0.13 5.95
CA TYR A 366 12.85 0.47 6.24
C TYR A 366 11.99 -0.78 6.50
N ARG A 367 12.15 -1.84 5.70
CA ARG A 367 11.42 -3.11 5.89
C ARG A 367 11.73 -3.81 7.23
N GLN A 368 12.91 -3.56 7.80
CA GLN A 368 13.27 -4.07 9.11
C GLN A 368 12.67 -3.21 10.20
N GLU A 369 12.84 -1.88 10.09
CA GLU A 369 12.42 -0.92 11.10
C GLU A 369 10.89 -0.79 11.19
N GLN A 370 10.20 -0.79 10.04
CA GLN A 370 8.73 -0.69 9.95
C GLN A 370 8.01 -1.75 10.80
N LYS A 371 8.63 -2.91 11.06
CA LYS A 371 8.07 -3.95 11.93
C LYS A 371 7.83 -3.47 13.37
N ASN A 372 8.48 -2.38 13.78
CA ASN A 372 8.37 -1.74 15.09
C ASN A 372 7.38 -0.55 15.11
N HIS A 373 6.88 -0.10 13.96
CA HIS A 373 6.03 1.09 13.81
C HIS A 373 4.71 0.73 13.16
N SER A 374 3.67 0.52 13.97
CA SER A 374 2.34 0.07 13.50
C SER A 374 1.62 1.08 12.60
N ASN A 375 2.03 2.35 12.63
CA ASN A 375 1.51 3.46 11.83
C ASN A 375 2.37 3.77 10.58
N TRP A 376 3.40 2.97 10.29
CA TRP A 376 4.19 3.08 9.07
C TRP A 376 3.70 2.04 8.05
N PRO A 377 3.43 2.44 6.78
CA PRO A 377 3.00 1.49 5.76
C PRO A 377 4.13 0.53 5.40
N SER A 378 3.80 -0.72 5.09
CA SER A 378 4.75 -1.72 4.59
C SER A 378 5.33 -1.33 3.22
N HIS A 379 4.48 -0.79 2.35
CA HIS A 379 4.78 -0.38 0.98
C HIS A 379 4.40 1.09 0.76
N PRO A 380 5.15 2.05 1.37
CA PRO A 380 4.88 3.47 1.20
C PRO A 380 4.97 3.92 -0.26
N ASP A 381 5.70 3.18 -1.10
CA ASP A 381 5.83 3.40 -2.54
C ASP A 381 4.62 2.98 -3.37
N LYS A 382 3.78 2.09 -2.84
CA LYS A 382 2.60 1.55 -3.53
C LYS A 382 1.29 2.15 -3.02
N ILE A 383 1.27 2.73 -1.81
CA ILE A 383 0.04 3.24 -1.22
C ILE A 383 -0.40 4.57 -1.84
N LYS A 384 -1.69 4.63 -2.24
CA LYS A 384 -2.29 5.80 -2.88
C LYS A 384 -2.20 7.08 -2.04
N ILE A 385 -2.29 6.94 -0.71
CA ILE A 385 -2.28 8.07 0.23
C ILE A 385 -0.98 8.88 0.17
N TYR A 386 0.17 8.25 -0.08
CA TYR A 386 1.47 8.94 -0.15
C TYR A 386 1.91 9.28 -1.56
N LYS A 387 1.49 8.47 -2.55
CA LYS A 387 1.77 8.70 -3.97
C LYS A 387 1.34 10.10 -4.42
N ASP A 388 0.16 10.54 -3.97
CA ASP A 388 -0.40 11.85 -4.33
C ASP A 388 0.02 12.97 -3.35
N LYS A 389 0.70 12.63 -2.24
CA LYS A 389 1.10 13.57 -1.17
C LYS A 389 2.61 13.84 -1.09
N GLY A 390 3.39 13.42 -2.08
CA GLY A 390 4.80 13.81 -2.19
C GLY A 390 5.81 12.66 -2.18
N TRP A 391 5.36 11.41 -2.22
CA TRP A 391 6.25 10.28 -2.45
C TRP A 391 6.93 10.36 -3.82
N LYS A 392 8.26 10.43 -3.83
CA LYS A 392 9.08 10.53 -5.06
C LYS A 392 10.03 9.35 -5.25
N GLY A 393 10.22 8.55 -4.21
CA GLY A 393 11.10 7.39 -4.20
C GLY A 393 11.68 7.13 -2.82
N TRP A 394 12.31 5.95 -2.71
CA TRP A 394 12.98 5.51 -1.49
C TRP A 394 14.11 6.44 -1.03
N PRO A 395 14.96 7.01 -1.91
CA PRO A 395 15.97 7.96 -1.47
C PRO A 395 15.36 9.24 -0.86
N GLU A 396 14.32 9.82 -1.48
CA GLU A 396 13.77 11.10 -1.02
C GLU A 396 13.04 10.99 0.33
N LEU A 397 12.55 9.78 0.65
CA LEU A 397 11.95 9.49 1.95
C LEU A 397 12.91 9.89 3.08
N VAL A 398 14.18 9.51 2.98
CA VAL A 398 15.21 9.82 3.99
C VAL A 398 15.99 11.11 3.69
N GLY A 399 15.51 11.93 2.75
CA GLY A 399 16.17 13.17 2.35
C GLY A 399 17.41 12.97 1.47
N LYS A 400 17.60 11.77 0.91
CA LYS A 400 18.63 11.50 -0.11
C LYS A 400 18.09 11.82 -1.50
N GLU A 401 18.96 12.28 -2.39
CA GLU A 401 18.58 12.52 -3.78
C GLU A 401 18.37 11.21 -4.56
N ASN A 402 17.31 11.19 -5.37
CA ASN A 402 16.96 10.02 -6.16
C ASN A 402 17.58 10.05 -7.54
N ARG A 403 18.58 9.19 -7.68
CA ARG A 403 19.35 8.96 -8.90
C ARG A 403 18.51 8.40 -10.05
N LEU A 404 17.29 7.92 -9.79
CA LEU A 404 16.38 7.35 -10.79
C LEU A 404 15.29 8.33 -11.24
N LYS A 405 15.26 9.57 -10.72
CA LYS A 405 14.26 10.57 -11.11
C LYS A 405 14.33 10.81 -12.62
N LYS A 406 13.23 10.52 -13.33
CA LYS A 406 13.08 10.84 -14.74
C LYS A 406 12.91 12.36 -14.89
N VAL A 407 14.00 13.07 -15.11
CA VAL A 407 13.96 14.49 -15.50
C VAL A 407 13.46 14.59 -16.95
N ASN A 408 12.39 15.33 -17.19
CA ASN A 408 11.96 15.67 -18.56
C ASN A 408 13.00 16.60 -19.21
N PHE A 409 12.93 16.80 -20.53
CA PHE A 409 13.98 17.54 -21.23
C PHE A 409 13.97 19.03 -20.86
N GLU A 410 12.79 19.64 -20.66
CA GLU A 410 12.70 21.08 -20.36
C GLU A 410 13.23 21.42 -18.96
N ASP A 411 12.93 20.61 -17.93
CA ASP A 411 13.46 20.78 -16.57
C ASP A 411 14.98 20.59 -16.56
N PHE A 412 15.46 19.57 -17.26
CA PHE A 412 16.88 19.28 -17.41
C PHE A 412 17.61 20.44 -18.08
N GLN A 413 17.07 20.97 -19.19
CA GLN A 413 17.65 22.09 -19.92
C GLN A 413 17.67 23.36 -19.07
N ARG A 414 16.59 23.67 -18.31
CA ARG A 414 16.56 24.82 -17.40
C ARG A 414 17.63 24.76 -16.31
N GLU A 415 17.81 23.58 -15.71
CA GLU A 415 18.81 23.35 -14.67
C GLU A 415 20.23 23.47 -15.24
N VAL A 416 20.46 22.96 -16.44
CA VAL A 416 21.75 23.10 -17.12
C VAL A 416 22.04 24.57 -17.49
N ILE A 417 21.03 25.31 -17.98
CA ILE A 417 21.14 26.74 -18.32
C ILE A 417 21.46 27.59 -17.08
N SER A 418 20.86 27.30 -15.92
CA SER A 418 21.06 28.10 -14.71
C SER A 418 22.47 27.95 -14.12
N LEU A 419 23.14 26.82 -14.39
CA LEU A 419 24.46 26.49 -13.85
C LEU A 419 25.61 26.82 -14.81
N TYR A 420 25.35 26.86 -16.12
CA TYR A 420 26.39 27.14 -17.10
C TYR A 420 26.77 28.62 -17.10
N SER A 421 28.05 28.91 -16.87
CA SER A 421 28.57 30.28 -16.80
C SER A 421 28.62 31.04 -18.14
N GLY A 422 28.30 30.38 -19.25
CA GLY A 422 28.35 30.97 -20.59
C GLY A 422 29.69 30.79 -21.31
N GLU A 423 30.74 30.38 -20.60
CA GLU A 423 32.11 30.27 -21.12
C GLU A 423 32.56 28.82 -21.32
N GLY A 424 33.44 28.59 -22.30
CA GLY A 424 34.05 27.28 -22.57
C GLY A 424 33.19 26.30 -23.39
N ASP A 425 33.74 25.11 -23.60
CA ASP A 425 33.10 24.02 -24.34
C ASP A 425 31.99 23.38 -23.51
N VAL A 426 30.75 23.44 -24.02
CA VAL A 426 29.54 22.98 -23.30
C VAL A 426 29.63 21.49 -22.97
N GLN A 427 30.16 20.67 -23.88
CA GLN A 427 30.23 19.23 -23.68
C GLN A 427 31.24 18.87 -22.59
N LYS A 428 32.43 19.47 -22.61
CA LYS A 428 33.44 19.26 -21.56
C LYS A 428 32.96 19.71 -20.19
N TRP A 429 32.36 20.90 -20.13
CA TRP A 429 31.78 21.40 -18.89
C TRP A 429 30.68 20.47 -18.37
N TYR A 430 29.77 20.04 -19.24
CA TYR A 430 28.68 19.14 -18.86
C TYR A 430 29.19 17.82 -18.27
N HIS A 431 30.24 17.24 -18.85
CA HIS A 431 30.82 15.99 -18.36
C HIS A 431 31.53 16.10 -17.02
N LEU A 432 32.02 17.30 -16.66
CA LEU A 432 32.56 17.56 -15.33
C LEU A 432 31.44 17.83 -14.33
N GLU A 433 30.51 18.71 -14.69
CA GLU A 433 29.44 19.16 -13.80
C GLU A 433 28.48 18.01 -13.46
N ARG A 434 28.20 17.10 -14.40
CA ARG A 434 27.35 15.91 -14.15
C ARG A 434 27.80 15.04 -12.97
N GLU A 435 29.08 15.07 -12.58
CA GLU A 435 29.57 14.28 -11.44
C GLU A 435 28.96 14.78 -10.13
N ASN A 436 28.57 16.06 -10.10
CA ASN A 436 27.87 16.70 -8.98
C ASN A 436 26.34 16.53 -9.07
N HIS A 437 25.79 16.11 -10.22
CA HIS A 437 24.35 16.00 -10.47
C HIS A 437 23.95 14.56 -10.81
N SER A 438 23.58 13.79 -9.79
CA SER A 438 23.33 12.34 -9.93
C SER A 438 22.13 11.97 -10.82
N ASN A 439 21.26 12.94 -11.12
CA ASN A 439 20.12 12.85 -12.03
C ASN A 439 20.46 13.16 -13.51
N TRP A 440 21.67 13.68 -13.79
CA TRP A 440 22.07 14.06 -15.15
C TRP A 440 22.51 12.84 -15.97
N PRO A 441 21.93 12.60 -17.15
CA PRO A 441 22.24 11.42 -17.96
C PRO A 441 23.67 11.42 -18.49
N SER A 442 24.36 10.27 -18.44
CA SER A 442 25.70 10.11 -19.03
C SER A 442 25.71 10.39 -20.52
N ASP A 443 24.67 9.91 -21.21
CA ASP A 443 24.44 10.08 -22.64
C ASP A 443 23.12 10.83 -22.87
N PRO A 444 23.08 12.17 -22.72
CA PRO A 444 21.85 12.92 -22.91
C PRO A 444 21.31 12.80 -24.34
N TYR A 445 22.19 12.66 -25.34
CA TYR A 445 21.81 12.44 -26.74
C TYR A 445 21.03 11.14 -26.97
N LYS A 446 21.29 10.07 -26.19
CA LYS A 446 20.50 8.83 -26.26
C LYS A 446 19.16 8.99 -25.55
N LYS A 447 19.17 9.65 -24.38
CA LYS A 447 17.97 9.80 -23.53
C LYS A 447 16.92 10.73 -24.13
N TYR A 448 17.36 11.77 -24.85
CA TYR A 448 16.49 12.83 -25.37
C TYR A 448 16.46 12.91 -26.90
N LYS A 449 16.96 11.89 -27.61
CA LYS A 449 17.03 11.84 -29.08
C LYS A 449 15.72 12.28 -29.76
N ASP A 450 14.60 11.74 -29.30
CA ASP A 450 13.27 11.99 -29.87
C ASP A 450 12.50 13.08 -29.12
N LYS A 451 13.17 13.81 -28.21
CA LYS A 451 12.61 14.82 -27.31
C LYS A 451 13.24 16.20 -27.52
N GLY A 452 13.64 16.50 -28.76
CA GLY A 452 14.21 17.80 -29.12
C GLY A 452 15.72 17.92 -28.88
N TRP A 453 16.44 16.82 -28.64
CA TRP A 453 17.91 16.88 -28.55
C TRP A 453 18.54 17.28 -29.89
N GLU A 454 19.14 18.47 -29.94
CA GLU A 454 19.82 18.97 -31.14
C GLU A 454 21.35 19.00 -31.03
N GLY A 455 21.89 18.76 -29.83
CA GLY A 455 23.33 18.79 -29.54
C GLY A 455 23.64 19.43 -28.20
N PHE A 456 24.89 19.36 -27.77
CA PHE A 456 25.32 20.00 -26.51
C PHE A 456 25.07 21.52 -26.46
N PRO A 457 25.21 22.31 -27.54
CA PRO A 457 24.89 23.74 -27.50
C PRO A 457 23.44 24.03 -27.08
N GLU A 458 22.49 23.19 -27.49
CA GLU A 458 21.07 23.33 -27.14
C GLU A 458 20.84 23.25 -25.63
N LEU A 459 21.62 22.45 -24.91
CA LEU A 459 21.49 22.31 -23.45
C LEU A 459 21.68 23.59 -22.66
N VAL A 460 22.37 24.56 -23.24
CA VAL A 460 22.65 25.86 -22.61
C VAL A 460 21.99 27.00 -23.38
N GLY A 461 21.01 26.70 -24.24
CA GLY A 461 20.31 27.69 -25.07
C GLY A 461 21.19 28.35 -26.13
N LYS A 462 22.30 27.73 -26.53
CA LYS A 462 23.16 28.19 -27.64
C LYS A 462 22.74 27.50 -28.93
N GLU A 463 22.56 28.28 -30.00
CA GLU A 463 22.24 27.74 -31.33
C GLU A 463 23.33 26.78 -31.84
N ASN A 464 22.93 25.61 -32.33
CA ASN A 464 23.84 24.66 -32.94
C ASN A 464 24.28 25.14 -34.34
N GLN A 465 25.47 25.72 -34.44
CA GLN A 465 26.02 26.27 -35.69
C GLN A 465 26.21 25.22 -36.82
N LEU A 466 26.19 23.93 -36.49
CA LEU A 466 26.38 22.83 -37.46
C LEU A 466 25.12 22.52 -38.28
N LYS A 467 23.98 23.16 -38.00
CA LYS A 467 22.67 22.86 -38.61
C LYS A 467 22.09 24.01 -39.47
N LYS A 468 22.90 24.95 -39.96
CA LYS A 468 22.48 25.81 -41.10
C LYS A 468 22.83 25.08 -42.40
N GLY A 469 21.82 24.59 -43.12
CA GLY A 469 22.00 24.04 -44.46
C GLY A 469 22.76 25.03 -45.36
N TYR A 470 23.59 24.50 -46.25
CA TYR A 470 24.31 25.31 -47.22
C TYR A 470 23.33 26.09 -48.10
N LEU A 471 23.76 27.24 -48.62
CA LEU A 471 22.95 27.99 -49.60
C LEU A 471 22.62 27.09 -50.81
N ASN A 472 21.55 27.37 -51.54
CA ASN A 472 21.42 26.78 -52.88
C ASN A 472 22.57 27.29 -53.78
N PHE A 473 22.86 26.57 -54.86
CA PHE A 473 24.04 26.87 -55.69
C PHE A 473 24.00 28.28 -56.31
N GLU A 474 22.84 28.78 -56.71
CA GLU A 474 22.69 30.10 -57.34
C GLU A 474 22.99 31.25 -56.37
N ASP A 475 22.46 31.17 -55.15
CA ASP A 475 22.73 32.14 -54.09
C ASP A 475 24.19 32.07 -53.62
N PHE A 476 24.72 30.86 -53.47
CA PHE A 476 26.13 30.61 -53.17
C PHE A 476 27.06 31.23 -54.23
N GLN A 477 26.81 30.95 -55.52
CA GLN A 477 27.63 31.47 -56.61
C GLN A 477 27.54 33.01 -56.70
N ARG A 478 26.37 33.59 -56.44
CA ARG A 478 26.18 35.04 -56.42
C ARG A 478 26.99 35.70 -55.30
N GLU A 479 26.94 35.14 -54.09
CA GLU A 479 27.73 35.67 -52.96
C GLU A 479 29.24 35.56 -53.22
N VAL A 480 29.69 34.41 -53.75
CA VAL A 480 31.09 34.21 -54.11
C VAL A 480 31.55 35.22 -55.18
N LYS A 481 30.76 35.45 -56.24
CA LYS A 481 31.06 36.43 -57.29
C LYS A 481 31.15 37.87 -56.76
N ASN A 482 30.29 38.24 -55.82
CA ASN A 482 30.28 39.59 -55.25
C ASN A 482 31.52 39.88 -54.39
N LEU A 483 32.09 38.85 -53.76
CA LEU A 483 33.24 38.98 -52.86
C LEU A 483 34.58 38.76 -53.54
N TYR A 484 34.63 37.96 -54.61
CA TYR A 484 35.87 37.68 -55.32
C TYR A 484 36.25 38.82 -56.28
N PHE A 485 37.35 39.52 -55.98
CA PHE A 485 37.94 40.51 -56.89
C PHE A 485 38.90 39.86 -57.90
N VAL A 486 38.54 39.98 -59.19
CA VAL A 486 39.29 39.38 -60.31
C VAL A 486 40.71 39.95 -60.43
N GLY A 487 41.72 39.07 -60.40
CA GLY A 487 43.10 39.40 -60.81
C GLY A 487 44.17 39.34 -59.72
N ARG A 488 43.81 39.08 -58.44
CA ARG A 488 44.79 39.02 -57.33
C ARG A 488 45.22 37.60 -56.89
N MET A 489 44.41 36.56 -57.09
CA MET A 489 44.69 35.19 -56.62
C MET A 489 43.85 34.15 -57.38
N ASP A 490 44.29 32.89 -57.39
CA ASP A 490 43.48 31.78 -57.90
C ASP A 490 42.18 31.60 -57.08
N ALA A 491 41.08 31.25 -57.75
CA ALA A 491 39.75 31.16 -57.15
C ALA A 491 39.68 30.08 -56.06
N TYR A 492 40.38 28.95 -56.23
CA TYR A 492 40.43 27.89 -55.22
C TYR A 492 41.21 28.33 -53.98
N GLU A 493 42.38 28.95 -54.16
CA GLU A 493 43.22 29.40 -53.05
C GLU A 493 42.56 30.51 -52.23
N TRP A 494 41.86 31.42 -52.90
CA TRP A 494 41.06 32.43 -52.23
C TRP A 494 39.89 31.80 -51.46
N TYR A 495 39.13 30.92 -52.09
CA TYR A 495 37.96 30.29 -51.47
C TYR A 495 38.34 29.51 -50.21
N LYS A 496 39.45 28.75 -50.24
CA LYS A 496 39.96 27.97 -49.11
C LYS A 496 40.30 28.82 -47.88
N LYS A 497 40.63 30.10 -48.06
CA LYS A 497 40.86 31.05 -46.97
C LYS A 497 39.55 31.67 -46.51
N GLU A 498 38.68 32.01 -47.45
CA GLU A 498 37.50 32.84 -47.20
C GLU A 498 36.30 32.05 -46.66
N TYR A 499 36.08 30.79 -47.07
CA TYR A 499 34.86 30.05 -46.73
C TYR A 499 34.63 29.91 -45.21
N LYS A 500 35.70 29.92 -44.41
CA LYS A 500 35.62 29.84 -42.94
C LYS A 500 34.92 31.05 -42.30
N ASN A 501 34.88 32.17 -43.02
CA ASN A 501 34.21 33.39 -42.60
C ASN A 501 32.73 33.43 -42.99
N HIS A 502 32.26 32.46 -43.78
CA HIS A 502 30.89 32.41 -44.30
C HIS A 502 30.20 31.12 -43.82
N PRO A 503 29.39 31.19 -42.76
CA PRO A 503 28.84 29.99 -42.09
C PRO A 503 27.98 29.07 -42.96
N LYS A 504 27.48 29.56 -44.11
CA LYS A 504 26.65 28.79 -45.05
C LYS A 504 27.40 28.33 -46.31
N TRP A 505 28.71 28.57 -46.38
CA TRP A 505 29.53 28.14 -47.50
C TRP A 505 30.14 26.76 -47.19
N PRO A 506 30.00 25.77 -48.08
CA PRO A 506 30.57 24.46 -47.85
C PRO A 506 32.09 24.48 -47.96
N SER A 507 32.75 23.65 -47.15
CA SER A 507 34.20 23.45 -47.26
C SER A 507 34.61 22.78 -48.58
N HIS A 508 33.72 21.94 -49.13
CA HIS A 508 33.87 21.21 -50.39
C HIS A 508 32.65 21.49 -51.29
N PRO A 509 32.63 22.64 -51.98
CA PRO A 509 31.50 23.03 -52.82
C PRO A 509 31.34 22.13 -54.05
N ASP A 510 32.42 21.49 -54.50
CA ASP A 510 32.43 20.52 -55.59
C ASP A 510 31.64 19.26 -55.27
N ASP A 511 31.76 18.74 -54.05
CA ASP A 511 30.93 17.62 -53.58
C ASP A 511 29.50 18.09 -53.26
N THR A 512 29.36 19.26 -52.65
CA THR A 512 28.06 19.78 -52.20
C THR A 512 27.13 20.12 -53.36
N TYR A 513 27.66 20.63 -54.46
CA TYR A 513 26.88 21.12 -55.61
C TYR A 513 27.15 20.35 -56.91
N LYS A 514 27.77 19.16 -56.82
CA LYS A 514 28.15 18.32 -57.97
C LYS A 514 27.06 18.18 -59.03
N ASP A 515 25.83 17.91 -58.60
CA ASP A 515 24.67 17.69 -59.48
C ASP A 515 23.77 18.94 -59.60
N ASN A 516 24.18 20.06 -58.99
CA ASN A 516 23.40 21.28 -58.86
C ASN A 516 24.09 22.50 -59.52
N GLY A 517 24.84 22.28 -60.60
CA GLY A 517 25.45 23.34 -61.41
C GLY A 517 26.93 23.62 -61.13
N TRP A 518 27.60 22.81 -60.30
CA TRP A 518 29.04 22.95 -60.09
C TRP A 518 29.86 22.53 -61.32
N GLU A 519 30.61 23.47 -61.88
CA GLU A 519 31.46 23.21 -63.07
C GLU A 519 32.95 23.52 -62.83
N GLY A 520 33.30 23.85 -61.58
CA GLY A 520 34.65 24.13 -61.11
C GLY A 520 34.84 25.57 -60.59
N PHE A 521 35.92 25.76 -59.84
CA PHE A 521 36.26 27.06 -59.22
C PHE A 521 36.36 28.25 -60.20
N PRO A 522 36.84 28.09 -61.46
CA PRO A 522 36.80 29.20 -62.42
C PRO A 522 35.39 29.70 -62.70
N GLU A 523 34.45 28.77 -62.91
CA GLU A 523 33.05 29.06 -63.26
C GLU A 523 32.28 29.65 -62.05
N LEU A 524 32.64 29.20 -60.85
CA LEU A 524 32.14 29.75 -59.58
C LEU A 524 32.35 31.27 -59.48
N VAL A 525 33.50 31.77 -59.95
CA VAL A 525 33.84 33.21 -59.93
C VAL A 525 33.62 33.91 -61.27
N GLY A 526 32.91 33.28 -62.22
CA GLY A 526 32.58 33.87 -63.52
C GLY A 526 33.71 33.92 -64.55
N LYS A 527 34.74 33.07 -64.42
CA LYS A 527 35.80 32.88 -65.42
C LYS A 527 35.53 31.62 -66.25
N GLU A 528 35.76 31.72 -67.57
CA GLU A 528 35.65 30.59 -68.49
C GLU A 528 36.62 29.44 -68.12
N ASN A 529 36.09 28.22 -67.99
CA ASN A 529 36.89 27.05 -67.66
C ASN A 529 37.69 26.53 -68.88
N ARG A 530 38.99 26.85 -68.93
CA ARG A 530 39.89 26.49 -70.05
C ARG A 530 40.08 24.98 -70.27
N LEU A 531 39.70 24.14 -69.30
CA LEU A 531 39.79 22.68 -69.42
C LEU A 531 38.64 22.07 -70.24
N LYS A 532 37.50 22.77 -70.39
CA LYS A 532 36.39 22.34 -71.27
C LYS A 532 36.77 22.37 -72.77
N LYS A 533 37.62 23.31 -73.21
CA LYS A 533 38.06 23.39 -74.63
C LYS A 533 38.79 22.13 -75.10
N ARG A 534 39.57 21.47 -74.22
CA ARG A 534 40.33 20.26 -74.56
C ARG A 534 39.48 18.99 -74.67
N LYS A 535 38.25 18.96 -74.13
CA LYS A 535 37.34 17.81 -74.23
C LYS A 535 36.29 17.91 -75.34
N ILE A 536 36.16 19.07 -75.98
CA ILE A 536 35.25 19.30 -77.12
C ILE A 536 36.04 19.34 -78.45
N SER A 537 37.39 19.28 -78.40
CA SER A 537 38.28 19.29 -79.57
C SER A 537 39.19 18.06 -79.70
N THR A 538 38.79 16.93 -79.10
CA THR A 538 39.24 15.55 -79.36
C THR A 538 38.03 14.65 -79.22
#